data_AF-T1DAP4-F1
#
_entry.id   AF-T1DAP4-F1
#
_cell.length_a   1.000
_cell.length_b   1.000
_cell.length_c   1.000
_cell.angle_alpha   90.00
_cell.angle_beta   90.00
_cell.angle_gamma   90.00
#
_symmetry.space_group_name_H-M   'P 1'
#
loop_
_entity.id
_entity.type
_entity.pdbx_description
1 polymer ?
#
loop_
_entity_poly.entity_id
_entity_poly.type
_entity_poly.pdbx_seq_one_letter_code
_entity_poly.pdbx_strand_id
1 'polypeptide(L)'
;MSIENVSITMREIFGIRISEGEVQNILSQLSVSLGDEYANLINTIREAPSRYMDTTSWRIDGENYNMWTFVTKGEVYRSGEMSGSAS
;
A
#
# COMPACT_ATOMS: atom_id res chain seq x y z
N MET A 1 -1.59 0.63 -11.11
CA MET A 1 -2.55 -0.01 -12.01
C MET A 1 -3.94 0.36 -11.51
N SER A 2 -4.84 0.91 -12.35
CA SER A 2 -6.20 1.25 -11.93
C SER A 2 -7.06 0.00 -11.76
N ILE A 3 -8.15 0.10 -10.98
CA ILE A 3 -9.12 -1.00 -10.78
C ILE A 3 -9.77 -1.40 -12.11
N GLU A 4 -10.05 -0.42 -12.97
CA GLU A 4 -10.53 -0.62 -14.33
C GLU A 4 -9.57 -1.50 -15.14
N ASN A 5 -8.26 -1.19 -15.09
CA ASN A 5 -7.24 -1.96 -15.81
C ASN A 5 -7.16 -3.41 -15.32
N VAL A 6 -7.37 -3.67 -14.03
CA VAL A 6 -7.42 -5.04 -13.48
C VAL A 6 -8.60 -5.79 -14.10
N SER A 7 -9.79 -5.17 -14.12
CA SER A 7 -11.00 -5.78 -14.68
C SER A 7 -10.87 -6.07 -16.18
N ILE A 8 -10.24 -5.16 -16.94
CA ILE A 8 -9.91 -5.35 -18.37
C ILE A 8 -8.95 -6.53 -18.54
N THR A 9 -7.84 -6.53 -17.78
CA THR A 9 -6.81 -7.58 -17.87
C THR A 9 -7.39 -8.97 -17.57
N MET A 10 -8.21 -9.08 -16.52
CA MET A 10 -8.86 -10.33 -16.13
C MET A 10 -9.75 -10.88 -17.24
N ARG A 11 -10.47 -9.99 -17.94
CA ARG A 11 -11.33 -10.39 -19.05
C ARG A 11 -10.53 -10.76 -20.30
N GLU A 12 -9.57 -9.94 -20.69
CA GLU A 12 -8.90 -10.07 -22.00
C GLU A 12 -7.82 -11.16 -22.01
N ILE A 13 -7.08 -11.32 -20.91
CA ILE A 13 -6.00 -12.30 -20.82
C ILE A 13 -6.50 -13.64 -20.28
N PHE A 14 -7.34 -13.58 -19.24
CA PHE A 14 -7.75 -14.77 -18.50
C PHE A 14 -9.18 -15.23 -18.82
N GLY A 15 -9.96 -14.45 -19.58
CA GLY A 15 -11.35 -14.77 -19.91
C GLY A 15 -12.31 -14.64 -18.70
N ILE A 16 -11.86 -14.06 -17.59
CA ILE A 16 -12.62 -13.95 -16.34
C ILE A 16 -13.34 -12.62 -16.30
N ARG A 17 -14.66 -12.64 -16.12
CA ARG A 17 -15.45 -11.43 -15.88
C ARG A 17 -15.44 -11.15 -14.40
N ILE A 18 -14.84 -10.01 -14.03
CA ILE A 18 -14.87 -9.45 -12.70
C ILE A 18 -15.27 -7.98 -12.79
N SER A 19 -16.12 -7.55 -11.86
CA SER A 19 -16.51 -6.16 -11.68
C SER A 19 -15.51 -5.42 -10.80
N GLU A 20 -15.47 -4.10 -10.90
CA GLU A 20 -14.62 -3.27 -10.05
C GLU A 20 -14.94 -3.45 -8.56
N GLY A 21 -16.22 -3.66 -8.22
CA GLY A 21 -16.65 -3.93 -6.84
C GLY A 21 -16.15 -5.28 -6.32
N GLU A 22 -16.06 -6.30 -7.17
CA GLU A 22 -15.46 -7.58 -6.80
C GLU A 22 -13.95 -7.46 -6.59
N VAL A 23 -13.25 -6.67 -7.41
CA VAL A 23 -11.82 -6.37 -7.18
C VAL A 23 -11.63 -5.71 -5.81
N GLN A 24 -12.45 -4.71 -5.46
CA GLN A 24 -12.40 -4.08 -4.14
C GLN A 24 -12.70 -5.06 -3.00
N ASN A 25 -13.70 -5.93 -3.17
CA ASN A 25 -14.06 -6.93 -2.18
C ASN A 25 -12.93 -7.95 -1.94
N ILE A 26 -12.27 -8.42 -3.01
CA ILE A 26 -11.12 -9.31 -2.90
C ILE A 26 -9.98 -8.63 -2.16
N LEU A 27 -9.69 -7.36 -2.48
CA LEU A 27 -8.65 -6.60 -1.78
C LEU A 27 -8.97 -6.40 -0.29
N SER A 28 -10.25 -6.19 0.05
CA SER A 28 -10.72 -6.10 1.44
C SER A 28 -10.55 -7.43 2.20
N GLN A 29 -10.89 -8.56 1.57
CA GLN A 29 -10.68 -9.88 2.18
C GLN A 29 -9.19 -10.18 2.38
N LEU A 30 -8.37 -9.81 1.39
CA LEU A 30 -6.93 -9.98 1.46
C LEU A 30 -6.31 -9.13 2.57
N SER A 31 -6.77 -7.89 2.76
CA SER A 31 -6.25 -7.02 3.83
C SER A 31 -6.58 -7.57 5.23
N VAL A 32 -7.77 -8.15 5.41
CA VAL A 32 -8.13 -8.86 6.65
C VAL A 32 -7.23 -10.08 6.85
N SER A 33 -7.03 -10.89 5.81
CA SER A 33 -6.19 -12.10 5.91
C SER A 33 -4.72 -11.80 6.17
N LEU A 34 -4.21 -10.65 5.70
CA LEU A 34 -2.82 -10.23 5.89
C LEU A 34 -2.62 -9.33 7.11
N GLY A 35 -3.68 -9.02 7.87
CA GLY A 35 -3.62 -8.06 8.97
C GLY A 35 -2.57 -8.42 10.04
N ASP A 36 -2.52 -9.69 10.44
CA ASP A 36 -1.55 -10.17 11.43
C ASP A 36 -0.11 -10.10 10.91
N GLU A 37 0.10 -10.48 9.65
CA GLU A 37 1.43 -10.43 9.02
C GLU A 37 1.91 -8.98 8.85
N TYR A 38 1.00 -8.06 8.53
CA TYR A 38 1.28 -6.64 8.49
C TYR A 38 1.68 -6.09 9.85
N ALA A 39 0.98 -6.49 10.92
CA ALA A 39 1.34 -6.11 12.29
C ALA A 39 2.73 -6.67 12.68
N ASN A 40 3.03 -7.91 12.32
CA ASN A 40 4.34 -8.53 12.53
C ASN A 40 5.44 -7.77 11.79
N LEU A 41 5.24 -7.43 10.51
CA LEU A 41 6.19 -6.66 9.71
C LEU A 41 6.53 -5.31 10.36
N ILE A 42 5.50 -4.59 10.84
CA ILE A 42 5.70 -3.32 11.55
C ILE A 42 6.55 -3.54 12.81
N ASN A 43 6.28 -4.59 13.59
CA ASN A 43 7.06 -4.90 14.78
C ASN A 43 8.50 -5.27 14.43
N THR A 44 8.74 -6.08 13.40
CA THR A 44 10.08 -6.42 12.92
C THR A 44 10.87 -5.18 12.52
N ILE A 45 10.26 -4.26 11.79
CA ILE A 45 10.91 -2.99 11.42
C ILE A 45 11.20 -2.13 12.65
N ARG A 46 10.30 -2.16 13.65
CA ARG A 46 10.47 -1.45 14.93
C ARG A 46 11.52 -2.07 15.85
N GLU A 47 11.85 -3.34 15.70
CA GLU A 47 12.88 -4.03 16.48
C GLU A 47 14.22 -4.12 15.74
N ALA A 48 14.25 -3.78 14.45
CA ALA A 48 15.44 -3.86 13.63
C ALA A 48 16.61 -3.02 14.22
N PRO A 49 17.83 -3.59 14.33
CA PRO A 49 19.00 -2.90 14.91
C PRO A 49 19.40 -1.62 14.17
N SER A 50 19.12 -1.57 12.87
CA SER A 50 19.37 -0.42 12.01
C SER A 50 18.19 -0.23 11.07
N ARG A 51 17.70 1.01 10.97
CA ARG A 51 16.67 1.41 10.01
C ARG A 51 17.07 2.70 9.31
N TYR A 52 16.80 2.77 8.02
CA TYR A 52 16.92 3.99 7.22
C TYR A 52 15.52 4.56 7.02
N MET A 53 15.40 5.88 7.17
CA MET A 53 14.15 6.59 6.95
C MET A 53 14.34 7.61 5.85
N ASP A 54 13.41 7.64 4.90
CA ASP A 54 13.37 8.62 3.82
C ASP A 54 11.98 9.24 3.74
N THR A 55 11.92 10.52 3.37
CA THR A 55 10.67 11.22 3.10
C THR A 55 10.70 11.72 1.67
N THR A 56 9.78 11.21 0.85
CA THR A 56 9.55 11.73 -0.50
C THR A 56 8.26 12.55 -0.49
N SER A 57 8.31 13.81 -0.94
CA SER A 57 7.15 14.69 -1.00
C SER A 57 6.74 15.02 -2.44
N TRP A 58 5.44 15.17 -2.67
CA TRP A 58 4.87 15.58 -3.97
C TRP A 58 3.53 16.30 -3.79
N ARG A 59 2.95 16.78 -4.90
CA ARG A 59 1.64 17.44 -4.91
C ARG A 59 0.61 16.65 -5.71
N ILE A 60 -0.60 16.55 -5.18
CA ILE A 60 -1.78 16.03 -5.89
C ILE A 60 -2.85 17.11 -5.77
N ASP A 61 -3.33 17.64 -6.90
CA ASP A 61 -4.38 18.67 -6.97
C ASP A 61 -4.11 19.93 -6.11
N GLY A 62 -2.84 20.32 -6.01
CA GLY A 62 -2.40 21.50 -5.24
C GLY A 62 -2.12 21.22 -3.76
N GLU A 63 -2.55 20.06 -3.27
CA GLU A 63 -2.31 19.61 -1.90
C GLU A 63 -0.95 18.90 -1.79
N ASN A 64 -0.22 19.14 -0.70
CA ASN A 64 1.06 18.49 -0.46
C ASN A 64 0.83 17.11 0.17
N TYR A 65 1.61 16.13 -0.27
CA TYR A 65 1.64 14.77 0.25
C TYR A 65 3.08 14.39 0.62
N ASN A 66 3.21 13.64 1.71
CA ASN A 66 4.47 13.07 2.15
C ASN A 66 4.35 11.54 2.20
N MET A 67 5.36 10.86 1.68
CA MET A 67 5.55 9.43 1.88
C MET A 67 6.80 9.18 2.69
N TRP A 68 6.61 8.46 3.79
CA TRP A 68 7.64 8.00 4.69
C TRP A 68 8.00 6.56 4.31
N THR A 69 9.28 6.31 4.06
CA THR A 69 9.80 4.97 3.82
C THR A 69 10.73 4.57 4.96
N PHE A 70 10.54 3.37 5.50
CA PHE A 70 11.40 2.75 6.49
C PHE A 70 12.01 1.48 5.87
N VAL A 71 13.33 1.41 5.85
CA VAL A 71 14.07 0.30 5.25
C VAL A 71 14.97 -0.33 6.29
N THR A 72 14.89 -1.64 6.43
CA THR A 72 15.81 -2.47 7.21
C THR A 72 16.63 -3.34 6.26
N LYS A 73 17.34 -4.35 6.78
CA LYS A 73 18.06 -5.30 5.94
C LYS A 73 17.13 -6.22 5.12
N GLY A 74 15.95 -6.55 5.63
CA GLY A 74 15.03 -7.53 5.03
C GLY A 74 13.66 -6.98 4.67
N GLU A 75 13.26 -5.85 5.25
CA GLU A 75 11.90 -5.34 5.19
C GLU A 75 11.86 -3.89 4.69
N VAL A 76 10.78 -3.53 4.00
CA VAL A 76 10.51 -2.16 3.57
C VAL A 76 9.06 -1.82 3.91
N TYR A 77 8.86 -0.73 4.63
CA TYR A 77 7.54 -0.18 4.95
C TYR A 77 7.40 1.23 4.36
N ARG A 78 6.24 1.52 3.76
CA ARG A 78 5.92 2.85 3.21
C ARG A 78 4.57 3.30 3.72
N SER A 79 4.51 4.53 4.22
CA SER A 79 3.28 5.20 4.65
C SER A 79 3.16 6.54 3.95
N GLY A 80 2.01 6.80 3.31
CA GLY A 80 1.75 8.06 2.60
C GLY A 80 0.58 8.80 3.22
N GLU A 81 0.75 10.08 3.52
CA GLU A 81 -0.28 10.93 4.11
C GLU A 81 -0.24 12.34 3.52
N MET A 82 -1.37 13.04 3.58
CA MET A 82 -1.46 14.45 3.22
C MET A 82 -0.64 15.27 4.22
N SER A 83 0.21 16.17 3.73
CA SER A 83 1.06 17.00 4.58
C SER A 83 0.20 17.95 5.41
N GLY A 84 -0.01 17.62 6.69
CA GLY A 84 -0.80 18.43 7.63
C GLY A 84 -1.95 17.69 8.32
N SER A 85 -2.20 16.41 8.00
CA SER A 85 -3.22 15.59 8.67
C SER A 85 -2.76 14.92 9.98
N ALA A 86 -1.52 15.16 10.42
CA ALA A 86 -1.05 14.70 11.72
C ALA A 86 -1.56 15.65 12.82
N SER A 87 -2.74 15.34 13.36
CA SER A 87 -3.22 15.84 14.67
C SER A 87 -3.09 14.76 15.73
#